data_AF-A0A3B9A7A5-F1
#
_entry.id   AF-A0A3B9A7A5-F1
#
_cell.length_a   1.000
_cell.length_b   1.000
_cell.length_c   1.000
_cell.angle_alpha   90.00
_cell.angle_beta   90.00
_cell.angle_gamma   90.00
#
_symmetry.space_group_name_H-M   'P 1'
#
loop_
_entity.id
_entity.type
_entity.pdbx_description
1 polymer ?
#
loop_
_entity_poly.entity_id
_entity_poly.type
_entity_poly.pdbx_seq_one_letter_code
_entity_poly.pdbx_strand_id
1 'polypeptide(L)'
;MTSSSTTVDRNKIPRAAALAVGYSVAANLIARQLLGQVIEFPAGFLPLTPGPIAVFTLIGTAMGGLVFWLMARVLPNPLRPFQAVALAALVLSIIPNLVLMGNPQMAPMPGGTPQAFGVLIVFHVIAGLITIFVLSRMTRG
;
A
#
# COMPACT_ATOMS: atom_id res chain seq x y z
N MET A 1 -18.11 15.98 28.66
CA MET A 1 -18.10 15.49 27.26
C MET A 1 -17.65 14.05 27.26
N THR A 2 -18.57 13.09 27.13
CA THR A 2 -18.24 11.67 27.02
C THR A 2 -17.83 11.38 25.58
N SER A 3 -16.53 11.22 25.36
CA SER A 3 -15.98 10.78 24.08
C SER A 3 -16.53 9.38 23.80
N SER A 4 -17.48 9.25 22.87
CA SER A 4 -17.89 7.93 22.38
C SER A 4 -16.66 7.28 21.75
N SER A 5 -16.05 6.30 22.43
CA SER A 5 -14.94 5.57 21.85
C SER A 5 -15.51 4.76 20.69
N THR A 6 -15.24 5.18 19.47
CA THR A 6 -15.62 4.40 18.28
C THR A 6 -14.85 3.08 18.32
N THR A 7 -15.48 2.06 18.86
CA THR A 7 -14.94 0.71 18.98
C THR A 7 -14.81 0.10 17.59
N VAL A 8 -13.77 -0.70 17.37
CA VAL A 8 -13.60 -1.42 16.11
C VAL A 8 -14.51 -2.65 16.08
N ASP A 9 -15.38 -2.74 15.07
CA ASP A 9 -16.16 -3.94 14.78
C ASP A 9 -15.30 -4.96 14.02
N ARG A 10 -14.90 -6.01 14.74
CA ARG A 10 -14.02 -7.08 14.24
C ARG A 10 -14.66 -7.88 13.10
N ASN A 11 -15.99 -7.97 13.05
CA ASN A 11 -16.69 -8.72 12.00
C ASN A 11 -16.58 -8.02 10.63
N LYS A 12 -16.33 -6.71 10.62
CA LYS A 12 -16.14 -5.91 9.40
C LYS A 12 -14.72 -6.02 8.83
N ILE A 13 -13.73 -6.47 9.61
CA ILE A 13 -12.31 -6.49 9.22
C ILE A 13 -12.05 -7.31 7.94
N PRO A 14 -12.54 -8.56 7.79
CA PRO A 14 -12.25 -9.36 6.59
C PRO A 14 -12.77 -8.70 5.31
N ARG A 15 -13.99 -8.15 5.35
CA ARG A 15 -14.58 -7.41 4.22
C ARG A 15 -13.80 -6.14 3.92
N ALA A 16 -13.43 -5.38 4.95
CA ALA A 16 -12.64 -4.15 4.78
C ALA A 16 -11.26 -4.45 4.18
N ALA A 17 -10.60 -5.55 4.60
CA ALA A 17 -9.32 -5.99 4.06
C ALA A 17 -9.44 -6.40 2.58
N ALA A 18 -10.44 -7.22 2.24
CA ALA A 18 -10.69 -7.60 0.85
C ALA A 18 -10.94 -6.38 -0.07
N LEU A 19 -11.72 -5.40 0.41
CA LEU A 19 -11.97 -4.17 -0.33
C LEU A 19 -10.72 -3.28 -0.40
N ALA A 20 -9.91 -3.19 0.65
CA ALA A 20 -8.65 -2.46 0.63
C ALA A 20 -7.70 -3.03 -0.44
N VAL A 21 -7.59 -4.36 -0.53
CA VAL A 21 -6.82 -5.05 -1.57
C VAL A 21 -7.37 -4.70 -2.95
N GLY A 22 -8.66 -4.91 -3.18
CA GLY A 22 -9.30 -4.67 -4.47
C GLY A 22 -9.16 -3.22 -4.95
N TYR A 23 -9.45 -2.25 -4.08
CA TYR A 23 -9.31 -0.84 -4.41
C TYR A 23 -7.86 -0.43 -4.65
N SER A 24 -6.90 -0.96 -3.89
CA SER A 24 -5.48 -0.63 -4.08
C SER A 24 -4.96 -1.18 -5.40
N VAL A 25 -5.27 -2.43 -5.73
CA VAL A 25 -4.87 -3.05 -7.01
C VAL A 25 -5.49 -2.28 -8.18
N ALA A 26 -6.79 -2.02 -8.14
CA ALA A 26 -7.48 -1.27 -9.19
C ALA A 26 -6.88 0.14 -9.34
N ALA A 27 -6.69 0.87 -8.24
CA ALA A 27 -6.13 2.21 -8.26
C ALA A 27 -4.70 2.24 -8.81
N ASN A 28 -3.84 1.30 -8.45
CA ASN A 28 -2.47 1.23 -8.98
C ASN A 28 -2.45 0.89 -10.47
N LEU A 29 -3.31 0.00 -10.94
CA LEU A 29 -3.41 -0.31 -12.38
C LEU A 29 -3.94 0.88 -13.19
N ILE A 30 -4.93 1.59 -12.67
CA ILE A 30 -5.43 2.83 -13.27
C ILE A 30 -4.33 3.89 -13.28
N ALA A 31 -3.65 4.10 -12.14
CA ALA A 31 -2.57 5.07 -12.03
C ALA A 31 -1.43 4.75 -13.02
N ARG A 32 -1.05 3.47 -13.15
CA ARG A 32 -0.07 3.02 -14.15
C ARG A 32 -0.51 3.39 -15.57
N GLN A 33 -1.77 3.13 -15.93
CA GLN A 33 -2.29 3.43 -17.27
C GLN A 33 -2.25 4.93 -17.56
N LEU A 34 -2.63 5.76 -16.58
CA LEU A 34 -2.64 7.22 -16.69
C LEU A 34 -1.22 7.79 -16.75
N LEU A 35 -0.33 7.33 -15.88
CA LEU A 35 1.08 7.75 -15.88
C LEU A 35 1.78 7.36 -17.19
N GLY A 36 1.44 6.22 -17.76
CA GLY A 36 1.96 5.78 -19.06
C GLY A 36 1.55 6.67 -20.25
N GLN A 37 0.59 7.60 -20.07
CA GLN A 37 0.25 8.59 -21.10
C GLN A 37 1.18 9.80 -21.10
N VAL A 38 1.93 10.01 -20.01
CA VAL A 38 2.77 11.20 -19.80
C VAL A 38 4.24 10.86 -19.53
N ILE A 39 4.52 9.61 -19.17
CA ILE A 39 5.85 9.09 -18.84
C ILE A 39 6.07 7.81 -19.62
N GLU A 40 7.22 7.71 -20.30
CA GLU A 40 7.66 6.46 -20.90
C GLU A 40 8.23 5.52 -19.83
N PHE A 41 7.74 4.28 -19.80
CA PHE A 41 8.25 3.26 -18.90
C PHE A 41 9.33 2.43 -19.60
N PRO A 42 10.49 2.15 -18.95
CA PRO A 42 11.50 1.29 -19.52
C PRO A 42 10.93 -0.11 -19.81
N ALA A 43 10.94 -0.52 -21.09
CA ALA A 43 10.28 -1.77 -21.54
C ALA A 43 10.82 -3.04 -20.85
N GLY A 44 12.09 -3.03 -20.43
CA GLY A 44 12.73 -4.14 -19.71
C GLY A 44 12.50 -4.13 -18.20
N PHE A 45 11.90 -3.07 -17.63
CA PHE A 45 11.74 -2.94 -16.19
C PHE A 45 10.42 -3.58 -15.72
N LEU A 46 10.50 -4.88 -15.45
CA LEU A 46 9.37 -5.71 -15.04
C LEU A 46 8.50 -5.13 -13.91
N PRO A 47 9.04 -4.47 -12.86
CA PRO A 47 8.22 -3.92 -11.77
C PRO A 47 7.16 -2.90 -12.21
N LEU A 48 7.32 -2.25 -13.37
CA LEU A 48 6.31 -1.34 -13.92
C LEU A 48 5.31 -2.01 -14.88
N THR A 49 5.37 -3.33 -15.04
CA THR A 49 4.37 -4.08 -15.80
C THR A 49 3.12 -4.38 -14.94
N PRO A 50 1.93 -4.57 -15.55
CA PRO A 50 0.68 -4.69 -14.79
C PRO A 50 0.67 -5.86 -13.79
N GLY A 51 1.23 -7.01 -14.19
CA GLY A 51 1.24 -8.23 -13.37
C GLY A 51 1.97 -8.04 -12.03
N PRO A 52 3.26 -7.68 -12.04
CA PRO A 52 4.02 -7.34 -10.84
C PRO A 52 3.37 -6.25 -9.98
N ILE A 53 2.86 -5.17 -10.59
CA ILE A 53 2.14 -4.12 -9.83
C ILE A 53 0.95 -4.72 -9.06
N ALA A 54 0.13 -5.53 -9.74
CA ALA A 54 -1.03 -6.16 -9.11
C ALA A 54 -0.62 -7.13 -7.99
N VAL A 55 0.37 -7.99 -8.24
CA VAL A 55 0.84 -9.00 -7.27
C VAL A 55 1.46 -8.34 -6.03
N PHE A 56 2.39 -7.39 -6.21
CA PHE A 56 3.02 -6.72 -5.07
C PHE A 56 2.03 -5.87 -4.28
N THR A 57 1.10 -5.18 -4.96
CA THR A 57 0.03 -4.43 -4.29
C THR A 57 -0.87 -5.36 -3.49
N LEU A 58 -1.27 -6.50 -4.06
CA LEU A 58 -2.09 -7.50 -3.39
C LEU A 58 -1.39 -8.00 -2.11
N ILE A 59 -0.13 -8.43 -2.22
CA ILE A 59 0.63 -8.97 -1.08
C ILE A 59 0.77 -7.91 0.01
N GLY A 60 1.24 -6.70 -0.33
CA GLY A 60 1.48 -5.64 0.64
C GLY A 60 0.20 -5.22 1.39
N THR A 61 -0.89 -5.06 0.66
CA THR A 61 -2.17 -4.62 1.24
C THR A 61 -2.89 -5.73 2.02
N ALA A 62 -2.78 -6.99 1.57
CA ALA A 62 -3.26 -8.15 2.32
C ALA A 62 -2.51 -8.32 3.64
N MET A 63 -1.19 -8.15 3.64
CA MET A 63 -0.38 -8.14 4.87
C MET A 63 -0.80 -7.01 5.81
N GLY A 64 -1.10 -5.81 5.28
CA GLY A 64 -1.66 -4.72 6.08
C GLY A 64 -2.98 -5.09 6.75
N GLY A 65 -3.88 -5.74 6.02
CA GLY A 65 -5.14 -6.29 6.58
C GLY A 65 -4.91 -7.35 7.66
N LEU A 66 -3.96 -8.27 7.44
CA LEU A 66 -3.58 -9.30 8.41
C LEU A 66 -3.03 -8.67 9.69
N VAL A 67 -2.11 -7.70 9.58
CA VAL A 67 -1.56 -6.97 10.73
C VAL A 67 -2.68 -6.29 11.51
N PHE A 68 -3.61 -5.60 10.83
CA PHE A 68 -4.72 -4.95 11.51
C PHE A 68 -5.60 -5.95 12.26
N TRP A 69 -5.90 -7.09 11.63
CA TRP A 69 -6.68 -8.16 12.24
C TRP A 69 -6.00 -8.74 13.49
N LEU A 70 -4.68 -9.00 13.45
CA LEU A 70 -3.91 -9.46 14.60
C LEU A 70 -3.93 -8.42 15.73
N MET A 71 -3.72 -7.14 15.41
CA MET A 71 -3.78 -6.06 16.38
C MET A 71 -5.16 -5.94 17.02
N ALA A 72 -6.23 -6.09 16.23
CA ALA A 72 -7.60 -6.03 16.73
C ALA A 72 -7.96 -7.16 17.69
N ARG A 73 -7.25 -8.30 17.64
CA ARG A 73 -7.43 -9.41 18.59
C ARG A 73 -6.85 -9.12 19.96
N VAL A 74 -5.73 -8.39 20.01
CA VAL A 74 -4.94 -8.22 21.24
C VAL A 74 -5.09 -6.83 21.87
N LEU A 75 -5.39 -5.80 21.08
CA LEU A 75 -5.54 -4.43 21.55
C LEU A 75 -7.01 -4.06 21.77
N PRO A 76 -7.36 -3.40 22.90
CA PRO A 76 -8.70 -2.86 23.11
C PRO A 76 -9.07 -1.73 22.12
N ASN A 77 -8.08 -0.95 21.70
CA ASN A 77 -8.23 0.18 20.75
C ASN A 77 -7.18 0.08 19.62
N PRO A 78 -7.36 -0.83 18.64
CA PRO A 78 -6.33 -1.16 17.67
C PRO A 78 -6.11 -0.08 16.60
N LEU A 79 -7.06 0.84 16.40
CA LEU A 79 -7.08 1.72 15.24
C LEU A 79 -5.90 2.71 15.20
N ARG A 80 -5.66 3.47 16.28
CA ARG A 80 -4.55 4.44 16.32
C ARG A 80 -3.18 3.75 16.22
N PRO A 81 -2.89 2.69 16.99
CA PRO A 81 -1.65 1.94 16.83
C PRO A 81 -1.50 1.38 15.41
N PHE A 82 -2.56 0.85 14.80
CA PHE A 82 -2.52 0.34 13.44
C PHE A 82 -2.14 1.44 12.44
N GLN A 83 -2.76 2.62 12.53
CA GLN A 83 -2.44 3.73 11.63
C GLN A 83 -0.97 4.15 11.74
N ALA A 84 -0.40 4.17 12.95
CA ALA A 84 1.01 4.46 13.16
C ALA A 84 1.91 3.37 12.53
N VAL A 85 1.59 2.09 12.78
CA VAL A 85 2.33 0.95 12.21
C VAL A 85 2.26 0.95 10.68
N ALA A 86 1.07 1.16 10.12
CA ALA A 86 0.85 1.19 8.67
C ALA A 86 1.56 2.37 8.01
N LEU A 87 1.57 3.55 8.65
CA LEU A 87 2.32 4.71 8.16
C LEU A 87 3.83 4.45 8.22
N ALA A 88 4.33 3.85 9.30
CA ALA A 88 5.74 3.45 9.40
C ALA A 88 6.09 2.42 8.32
N ALA A 89 5.24 1.40 8.10
CA ALA A 89 5.42 0.40 7.05
C ALA A 89 5.41 1.03 5.65
N LEU A 90 4.54 2.01 5.39
CA LEU A 90 4.54 2.78 4.14
C LEU A 90 5.88 3.49 3.94
N VAL A 91 6.35 4.25 4.94
CA VAL A 91 7.65 4.93 4.88
C VAL A 91 8.79 3.93 4.64
N LEU A 92 8.82 2.83 5.38
CA LEU A 92 9.83 1.77 5.22
C LEU A 92 9.78 1.14 3.82
N SER A 93 8.58 0.97 3.24
CA SER A 93 8.43 0.42 1.88
C SER A 93 8.91 1.36 0.78
N ILE A 94 8.98 2.66 1.05
CA ILE A 94 9.45 3.68 0.11
C ILE A 94 10.99 3.77 0.10
N ILE A 95 11.65 3.52 1.23
CA ILE A 95 13.11 3.66 1.38
C ILE A 95 13.89 2.88 0.31
N PRO A 96 13.61 1.59 0.01
CA PRO A 96 14.32 0.87 -1.04
C PRO A 96 14.25 1.57 -2.39
N ASN A 97 13.08 2.12 -2.74
CA ASN A 97 12.90 2.84 -4.01
C ASN A 97 13.67 4.17 -4.02
N LEU A 98 13.76 4.89 -2.90
CA LEU A 98 14.59 6.10 -2.80
C LEU A 98 16.08 5.79 -2.97
N VAL A 99 16.56 4.72 -2.34
CA VAL A 99 17.95 4.26 -2.47
C VAL A 99 18.26 3.88 -3.92
N LEU A 100 17.40 3.07 -4.54
CA LEU A 100 17.56 2.65 -5.93
C LEU A 100 17.36 3.78 -6.94
N MET A 101 16.56 4.79 -6.60
CA MET A 101 16.44 6.00 -7.41
C MET A 101 17.77 6.79 -7.45
N GLY A 102 18.47 6.89 -6.32
CA GLY A 102 19.77 7.55 -6.22
C GLY A 102 20.93 6.74 -6.83
N ASN A 103 20.81 5.40 -6.86
CA ASN A 103 21.79 4.53 -7.51
C ASN A 103 21.12 3.31 -8.18
N PRO A 104 20.56 3.49 -9.40
CA PRO A 104 19.83 2.44 -10.12
C PRO A 104 20.66 1.18 -10.43
N GLN A 105 21.99 1.30 -10.48
CA GLN A 105 22.89 0.18 -10.79
C GLN A 105 22.92 -0.86 -9.66
N MET A 106 22.47 -0.52 -8.45
CA MET A 106 22.32 -1.48 -7.35
C MET A 106 21.03 -2.29 -7.43
N ALA A 107 20.14 -2.00 -8.39
CA ALA A 107 18.90 -2.72 -8.50
C ALA A 107 19.15 -4.20 -8.81
N PRO A 108 18.49 -5.14 -8.11
CA PRO A 108 18.65 -6.58 -8.36
C PRO A 108 18.03 -7.03 -9.69
N MET A 109 17.48 -6.10 -10.46
CA MET A 109 16.75 -6.32 -11.69
C MET A 109 17.14 -5.27 -12.73
N PRO A 110 17.36 -5.68 -13.99
CA PRO A 110 17.81 -4.79 -15.04
C PRO A 110 16.72 -3.79 -15.45
N GLY A 111 17.13 -2.69 -16.11
CA GLY A 111 16.22 -1.71 -16.70
C GLY A 111 15.69 -0.65 -15.74
N GLY A 112 16.09 -0.67 -14.46
CA GLY A 112 15.72 0.37 -13.51
C GLY A 112 16.31 1.74 -13.86
N THR A 113 15.49 2.78 -13.79
CA THR A 113 15.90 4.18 -13.93
C THR A 113 15.44 4.97 -12.70
N PRO A 114 16.05 6.13 -12.38
CA PRO A 114 15.61 6.96 -11.27
C PRO A 114 14.11 7.30 -11.36
N GLN A 115 13.65 7.66 -12.55
CA GLN A 115 12.24 7.94 -12.82
C GLN A 115 11.35 6.72 -12.55
N ALA A 116 11.77 5.52 -12.97
CA ALA A 116 11.00 4.30 -12.75
C ALA A 116 10.83 3.98 -11.25
N PHE A 117 11.89 4.15 -10.45
CA PHE A 117 11.79 4.01 -8.99
C PHE A 117 10.92 5.10 -8.36
N GLY A 118 10.96 6.33 -8.87
CA GLY A 118 10.03 7.39 -8.49
C GLY A 118 8.57 7.01 -8.73
N VAL A 119 8.26 6.38 -9.88
CA VAL A 119 6.90 5.87 -10.18
C VAL A 119 6.49 4.75 -9.21
N LEU A 120 7.40 3.84 -8.85
CA LEU A 120 7.10 2.80 -7.85
C LEU A 120 6.70 3.41 -6.49
N ILE A 121 7.36 4.49 -6.06
CA ILE A 121 6.99 5.21 -4.82
C ILE A 121 5.52 5.68 -4.88
N VAL A 122 5.06 6.17 -6.03
CA VAL A 122 3.66 6.58 -6.21
C VAL A 122 2.70 5.41 -5.94
N PHE A 123 3.00 4.21 -6.45
CA PHE A 123 2.18 3.02 -6.20
C PHE A 123 2.16 2.57 -4.74
N HIS A 124 3.28 2.74 -4.03
CA HIS A 124 3.33 2.51 -2.57
C HIS A 124 2.42 3.49 -1.82
N VAL A 125 2.49 4.78 -2.16
CA VAL A 125 1.65 5.81 -1.53
C VAL A 125 0.17 5.55 -1.79
N ILE A 126 -0.24 5.27 -3.03
CA ILE A 126 -1.63 4.95 -3.36
C ILE A 126 -2.13 3.76 -2.55
N ALA A 127 -1.40 2.63 -2.58
CA ALA A 127 -1.79 1.42 -1.87
C ALA A 127 -1.84 1.62 -0.35
N GLY A 128 -0.85 2.30 0.22
CA GLY A 128 -0.77 2.60 1.64
C GLY A 128 -1.93 3.48 2.12
N LEU A 129 -2.21 4.58 1.41
CA LEU A 129 -3.29 5.50 1.76
C LEU A 129 -4.66 4.83 1.66
N ILE A 130 -4.92 4.08 0.58
CA ILE A 130 -6.19 3.33 0.42
C ILE A 130 -6.34 2.32 1.54
N THR A 131 -5.30 1.54 1.84
CA THR A 131 -5.36 0.52 2.90
C THR A 131 -5.66 1.13 4.27
N ILE A 132 -4.94 2.19 4.64
CA ILE A 132 -5.16 2.90 5.90
C ILE A 132 -6.58 3.46 5.94
N PHE A 133 -7.02 4.14 4.89
CA PHE A 133 -8.33 4.77 4.83
C PHE A 133 -9.48 3.75 4.92
N VAL A 134 -9.46 2.73 4.07
CA VAL A 134 -10.52 1.72 3.97
C VAL A 134 -10.66 0.96 5.28
N LEU A 135 -9.56 0.43 5.81
CA LEU A 135 -9.58 -0.29 7.10
C LEU A 135 -10.03 0.63 8.23
N SER A 136 -9.58 1.89 8.25
CA SER A 136 -9.95 2.84 9.31
C SER A 136 -11.41 3.30 9.28
N ARG A 137 -12.02 3.37 8.10
CA ARG A 137 -13.40 3.85 7.93
C ARG A 137 -14.41 2.73 8.05
N MET A 138 -14.14 1.59 7.43
CA MET A 138 -15.12 0.51 7.31
C MET A 138 -15.24 -0.37 8.55
N THR A 139 -14.29 -0.30 9.47
CA THR A 139 -14.30 -1.13 10.69
C THR A 139 -14.77 -0.39 11.93
N ARG A 140 -15.19 0.88 11.79
CA ARG A 140 -15.81 1.63 12.88
C ARG A 140 -17.20 1.04 13.20
N GLY A 141 -17.44 0.83 14.49
CA GLY A 141 -18.74 0.46 15.07
C GLY A 141 -19.70 1.64 15.08
#